data_AF-A0A673GRG8-F1
#
_entry.id   AF-A0A673GRG8-F1
#
_cell.length_a   1.000
_cell.length_b   1.000
_cell.length_c   1.000
_cell.angle_alpha   90.00
_cell.angle_beta   90.00
_cell.angle_gamma   90.00
#
_symmetry.space_group_name_H-M   'P 1'
#
loop_
_entity.id
_entity.type
_entity.pdbx_description
1 polymer ?
#
loop_
_entity_poly.entity_id
_entity_poly.type
_entity_poly.pdbx_seq_one_letter_code
_entity_poly.pdbx_strand_id
1 'polypeptide(L)'
;IFLPAPTQLSQDQLEAEERYRVQRSQSTALVSTRREPPPYCFRKSWVPRALEDFGDGGAFPEIHVAQYPLEMGRKKRTSNALAVQVDAEGKIKYDAIARQGQSKDKVIFSKYTDMLPKEVLNEDDPELQKPDEEAVNELTEKTRAALEKQVSQKIAAAMPVRAADKQAPMTVKEQQEWKIPPCISNWKNAKGYTIPLDKRLAADGRGLQTVHINENFAKLAEALYIADRKAREAVEMRAQVEKKMAQKEKEKKEEKLRELAKMARDRRAGIKAHGDKGGEDTEVRERDEIRHERRKERQHDRNISRAAPDKRSKLQRDQDRDVSELIALGQPNPRTSSEAQYDQRLFNQNKGMDSGFAGGEDEIYNVYDQPFRSGRDMAQNIYRPSKNADKDVYGDDLDTLMQSSRFVPDREFSGADHGPRRDGPVQFEEDPFGLDKFLEEAKQHGGSKRASTSGRSKDYDHEKKRRKE
;
A
#
# COMPACT_ATOMS: atom_id res chain seq x y z
N ILE A 1 48.15 -45.07 -6.10
CA ILE A 1 46.87 -45.78 -6.32
C ILE A 1 46.70 -45.88 -7.84
N PHE A 2 47.08 -47.00 -8.43
CA PHE A 2 46.94 -47.23 -9.87
C PHE A 2 45.58 -47.89 -10.13
N LEU A 3 44.75 -47.24 -10.94
CA LEU A 3 43.47 -47.81 -11.40
C LEU A 3 43.71 -48.80 -12.55
N PRO A 4 42.91 -49.87 -12.67
CA PRO A 4 43.01 -50.83 -13.76
C PRO A 4 42.65 -50.19 -15.11
N ALA A 5 43.23 -50.72 -16.19
CA ALA A 5 43.04 -50.21 -17.54
C ALA A 5 41.57 -50.30 -18.01
N PRO A 6 41.08 -49.32 -18.77
CA PRO A 6 39.70 -49.28 -19.26
C PRO A 6 39.39 -50.46 -20.18
N THR A 7 38.21 -51.07 -19.99
CA THR A 7 37.75 -52.26 -20.72
C THR A 7 37.10 -51.96 -22.07
N GLN A 8 36.97 -50.69 -22.46
CA GLN A 8 36.40 -50.28 -23.74
C GLN A 8 37.46 -49.57 -24.58
N LEU A 9 37.77 -50.13 -25.75
CA LEU A 9 38.68 -49.54 -26.74
C LEU A 9 37.95 -48.41 -27.50
N SER A 10 38.65 -47.32 -27.80
CA SER A 10 38.08 -46.23 -28.62
C SER A 10 37.90 -46.68 -30.07
N GLN A 11 36.97 -46.05 -30.81
CA GLN A 11 36.72 -46.29 -32.24
C GLN A 11 38.04 -46.26 -33.04
N ASP A 12 38.92 -45.30 -32.74
CA ASP A 12 40.23 -45.17 -33.38
C ASP A 12 41.17 -46.35 -33.09
N GLN A 13 41.09 -46.96 -31.90
CA GLN A 13 41.88 -48.14 -31.54
C GLN A 13 41.35 -49.41 -32.22
N LEU A 14 40.03 -49.53 -32.39
CA LEU A 14 39.42 -50.63 -33.13
C LEU A 14 39.72 -50.53 -34.63
N GLU A 15 39.65 -49.32 -35.21
CA GLU A 15 40.07 -49.10 -36.60
C GLU A 15 41.57 -49.34 -36.78
N ALA A 16 42.41 -48.99 -35.81
CA ALA A 16 43.84 -49.30 -35.85
C ALA A 16 44.10 -50.81 -35.77
N GLU A 17 43.38 -51.56 -34.93
CA GLU A 17 43.47 -53.02 -34.87
C GLU A 17 42.95 -53.70 -36.15
N GLU A 18 41.88 -53.18 -36.75
CA GLU A 18 41.37 -53.66 -38.04
C GLU A 18 42.37 -53.38 -39.17
N ARG A 19 42.95 -52.17 -39.22
CA ARG A 19 44.01 -51.84 -40.18
C ARG A 19 45.25 -52.70 -39.98
N TYR A 20 45.62 -53.02 -38.74
CA TYR A 20 46.73 -53.91 -38.42
C TYR A 20 46.41 -55.36 -38.80
N ARG A 21 45.18 -55.83 -38.61
CA ARG A 21 44.70 -57.15 -39.08
C ARG A 21 44.68 -57.25 -40.60
N VAL A 22 44.22 -56.20 -41.29
CA VAL A 22 44.20 -56.13 -42.76
C VAL A 22 45.64 -56.07 -43.30
N GLN A 23 46.55 -55.29 -42.70
CA GLN A 23 47.97 -55.29 -43.06
C GLN A 23 48.65 -56.63 -42.79
N ARG A 24 48.30 -57.32 -41.69
CA ARG A 24 48.78 -58.70 -41.42
C ARG A 24 48.25 -59.70 -42.45
N SER A 25 47.03 -59.50 -42.95
CA SER A 25 46.46 -60.33 -44.03
C SER A 25 47.09 -60.05 -45.40
N GLN A 26 47.63 -58.84 -45.62
CA GLN A 26 48.29 -58.45 -46.88
C GLN A 26 49.81 -58.70 -46.92
N SER A 27 50.45 -59.04 -45.79
CA SER A 27 51.92 -59.18 -45.70
C SER A 27 52.43 -60.61 -45.50
N THR A 28 51.66 -61.62 -45.90
CA THR A 28 52.18 -62.98 -46.19
C THR A 28 51.45 -63.61 -47.37
N ALA A 29 51.71 -63.12 -48.58
CA ALA A 29 51.41 -63.87 -49.79
C ALA A 29 52.46 -64.98 -49.97
N LEU A 30 52.40 -66.00 -49.11
CA LEU A 30 52.88 -67.33 -49.48
C LEU A 30 51.76 -67.96 -50.29
N VAL A 31 52.03 -68.29 -51.55
CA VAL A 31 51.14 -69.06 -52.42
C VAL A 31 50.83 -70.39 -51.73
N SER A 32 49.70 -70.46 -51.02
CA SER A 32 49.17 -71.72 -50.52
C SER A 32 48.70 -72.50 -51.73
N THR A 33 49.37 -73.62 -52.03
CA THR A 33 48.86 -74.58 -53.01
C THR A 33 47.48 -75.03 -52.54
N ARG A 34 46.44 -74.75 -53.33
CA ARG A 34 45.10 -75.24 -53.02
C ARG A 34 45.16 -76.76 -53.06
N ARG A 35 44.91 -77.40 -51.93
CA ARG A 35 44.84 -78.86 -51.82
C ARG A 35 43.43 -79.27 -52.25
N GLU A 36 43.19 -79.29 -53.56
CA GLU A 36 41.88 -79.66 -54.09
C GLU A 36 41.63 -81.16 -53.86
N PRO A 37 40.42 -81.53 -53.42
CA PRO A 37 40.11 -82.94 -53.22
C PRO A 37 40.07 -83.66 -54.58
N PRO A 38 40.51 -84.93 -54.66
CA PRO A 38 40.53 -85.67 -55.92
C PRO A 38 39.13 -85.68 -56.60
N PRO A 39 39.01 -85.74 -57.93
CA PRO A 39 37.71 -85.76 -58.59
C PRO A 39 36.83 -86.94 -58.11
N TYR A 40 35.51 -86.77 -58.21
CA TYR A 40 34.52 -87.79 -57.85
C TYR A 40 34.84 -89.13 -58.54
N CYS A 41 34.63 -90.26 -57.85
CA CYS A 41 35.01 -91.62 -58.25
C CYS A 41 36.51 -92.00 -58.13
N PHE A 42 37.40 -91.06 -57.79
CA PHE A 42 38.84 -91.32 -57.59
C PHE A 42 39.28 -91.24 -56.12
N ARG A 43 38.35 -91.37 -55.16
CA ARG A 43 38.58 -91.11 -53.73
C ARG A 43 38.70 -92.35 -52.83
N LYS A 44 38.74 -93.56 -53.39
CA LYS A 44 38.70 -94.84 -52.64
C LYS A 44 39.84 -95.04 -51.63
N SER A 45 40.99 -94.38 -51.83
CA SER A 45 42.16 -94.46 -50.92
C SER A 45 42.50 -93.13 -50.25
N TRP A 46 41.58 -92.16 -50.32
CA TRP A 46 41.77 -90.81 -49.83
C TRP A 46 40.72 -90.49 -48.76
N VAL A 47 41.15 -89.93 -47.63
CA VAL A 47 40.27 -89.63 -46.49
C VAL A 47 40.53 -88.20 -46.03
N PRO A 48 39.52 -87.31 -46.00
CA PRO A 48 39.69 -85.96 -45.49
C PRO A 48 39.91 -86.02 -43.98
N ARG A 49 40.98 -85.39 -43.50
CA ARG A 49 41.33 -85.32 -42.07
C ARG A 49 41.22 -83.90 -41.52
N ALA A 50 41.46 -82.89 -42.35
CA ALA A 50 41.34 -81.48 -42.00
C ALA A 50 40.12 -80.84 -42.67
N LEU A 51 39.66 -79.70 -42.13
CA LEU A 51 38.61 -78.89 -42.75
C LEU A 51 39.00 -78.41 -44.16
N GLU A 52 40.29 -78.17 -44.37
CA GLU A 52 40.86 -77.75 -45.66
C GLU A 52 40.79 -78.84 -46.74
N ASP A 53 40.78 -80.13 -46.35
CA ASP A 53 40.66 -81.23 -47.32
C ASP A 53 39.26 -81.30 -47.97
N PHE A 54 38.27 -80.60 -47.41
CA PHE A 54 36.93 -80.47 -48.00
C PHE A 54 36.84 -79.31 -49.01
N GLY A 55 37.83 -78.42 -49.05
CA GLY A 55 37.78 -77.17 -49.81
C GLY A 55 36.56 -76.33 -49.41
N ASP A 56 35.75 -75.94 -50.39
CA ASP A 56 34.45 -75.26 -50.20
C ASP A 56 33.25 -76.22 -50.27
N GLY A 57 33.50 -77.53 -50.23
CA GLY A 57 32.51 -78.58 -50.49
C GLY A 57 31.88 -79.24 -49.25
N GLY A 58 30.90 -80.11 -49.51
CA GLY A 58 30.24 -80.94 -48.50
C GLY A 58 30.96 -82.27 -48.23
N ALA A 59 30.37 -83.10 -47.36
CA ALA A 59 30.91 -84.41 -47.02
C ALA A 59 30.86 -85.35 -48.24
N PHE A 60 31.84 -86.23 -48.36
CA PHE A 60 31.94 -87.17 -49.48
C PHE A 60 31.26 -88.49 -49.13
N PRO A 61 30.09 -88.80 -49.74
CA PRO A 61 29.32 -89.99 -49.38
C PRO A 61 30.03 -91.30 -49.74
N GLU A 62 30.98 -91.27 -50.68
CA GLU A 62 31.78 -92.43 -51.10
C GLU A 62 32.88 -92.84 -50.09
N ILE A 63 33.14 -92.02 -49.07
CA ILE A 63 34.12 -92.30 -48.01
C ILE A 63 33.37 -92.65 -46.73
N HIS A 64 33.45 -93.92 -46.32
CA HIS A 64 32.76 -94.45 -45.14
C HIS A 64 33.47 -94.09 -43.82
N VAL A 65 33.67 -92.80 -43.59
CA VAL A 65 34.21 -92.21 -42.36
C VAL A 65 33.30 -91.06 -41.94
N ALA A 66 33.14 -90.84 -40.64
CA ALA A 66 32.40 -89.69 -40.13
C ALA A 66 33.12 -88.39 -40.52
N GLN A 67 32.47 -87.60 -41.37
CA GLN A 67 32.99 -86.35 -41.91
C GLN A 67 32.18 -85.18 -41.34
N TYR A 68 32.86 -84.11 -40.92
CA TYR A 68 32.22 -82.93 -40.34
C TYR A 68 32.68 -81.63 -41.04
N PRO A 69 32.33 -81.43 -42.33
CA PRO A 69 32.58 -80.16 -43.01
C PRO A 69 31.93 -79.01 -42.24
N LEU A 70 32.64 -77.87 -42.14
CA LEU A 70 32.20 -76.68 -41.39
C LEU A 70 31.80 -76.96 -39.93
N GLU A 71 32.38 -78.01 -39.33
CA GLU A 71 32.08 -78.47 -37.97
C GLU A 71 30.63 -78.90 -37.71
N MET A 72 29.86 -79.08 -38.80
CA MET A 72 28.47 -79.51 -38.73
C MET A 72 28.40 -80.97 -38.27
N GLY A 73 27.52 -81.28 -37.31
CA GLY A 73 27.32 -82.64 -36.78
C GLY A 73 28.23 -83.02 -35.60
N ARG A 74 29.17 -82.15 -35.18
CA ARG A 74 29.88 -82.29 -33.91
C ARG A 74 28.96 -81.96 -32.72
N LYS A 75 29.29 -82.47 -31.53
CA LYS A 75 28.55 -82.15 -30.30
C LYS A 75 28.59 -80.64 -30.03
N LYS A 76 27.42 -79.98 -30.12
CA LYS A 76 27.28 -78.53 -29.86
C LYS A 76 27.24 -78.26 -28.36
N ARG A 77 27.85 -77.15 -27.93
CA ARG A 77 27.71 -76.61 -26.57
C ARG A 77 26.41 -75.80 -26.47
N THR A 78 25.72 -75.80 -25.33
CA THR A 78 24.54 -74.95 -25.11
C THR A 78 25.01 -73.49 -24.98
N SER A 79 24.63 -72.64 -25.93
CA SER A 79 25.00 -71.22 -25.97
C SER A 79 23.75 -70.33 -25.99
N ASN A 80 23.78 -69.21 -25.27
CA ASN A 80 22.71 -68.19 -25.24
C ASN A 80 22.73 -67.24 -26.46
N ALA A 81 23.59 -67.49 -27.45
CA ALA A 81 23.71 -66.64 -28.63
C ALA A 81 22.52 -66.86 -29.57
N LEU A 82 21.92 -65.75 -30.03
CA LEU A 82 20.93 -65.79 -31.10
C LEU A 82 21.60 -66.26 -32.40
N ALA A 83 20.91 -67.07 -33.19
CA ALA A 83 21.41 -67.51 -34.48
C ALA A 83 21.65 -66.30 -35.40
N VAL A 84 22.87 -66.17 -35.93
CA VAL A 84 23.21 -65.13 -36.91
C VAL A 84 22.48 -65.46 -38.20
N GLN A 85 21.48 -64.65 -38.53
CA GLN A 85 20.73 -64.78 -39.78
C GLN A 85 21.31 -63.85 -40.83
N VAL A 86 21.17 -64.23 -42.10
CA VAL A 86 21.68 -63.46 -43.24
C VAL A 86 20.50 -63.12 -44.16
N ASP A 87 20.54 -61.93 -44.77
CA ASP A 87 19.62 -61.47 -45.81
C ASP A 87 19.85 -62.24 -47.12
N ALA A 88 18.90 -62.16 -48.06
CA ALA A 88 19.06 -62.76 -49.40
C ALA A 88 20.31 -62.25 -50.15
N GLU A 89 20.81 -61.07 -49.79
CA GLU A 89 22.01 -60.42 -50.34
C GLU A 89 23.31 -60.80 -49.61
N GLY A 90 23.27 -61.70 -48.62
CA GLY A 90 24.47 -62.11 -47.89
C GLY A 90 24.90 -61.19 -46.74
N LYS A 91 24.14 -60.13 -46.44
CA LYS A 91 24.39 -59.23 -45.30
C LYS A 91 23.82 -59.80 -44.00
N ILE A 92 24.53 -59.65 -42.89
CA ILE A 92 24.09 -60.12 -41.57
C ILE A 92 22.90 -59.29 -41.08
N LYS A 93 21.83 -59.97 -40.65
CA LYS A 93 20.61 -59.39 -40.07
C LYS A 93 20.83 -58.92 -38.63
N TYR A 94 21.53 -57.80 -38.45
CA TYR A 94 21.66 -57.17 -37.12
C TYR A 94 20.32 -56.69 -36.55
N ASP A 95 19.33 -56.44 -37.40
CA ASP A 95 17.94 -56.10 -37.03
C ASP A 95 17.25 -57.16 -36.15
N ALA A 96 17.72 -58.42 -36.19
CA ALA A 96 17.19 -59.47 -35.33
C ALA A 96 17.36 -59.17 -33.83
N ILE A 97 18.37 -58.37 -33.47
CA ILE A 97 18.59 -57.89 -32.09
C ILE A 97 17.51 -56.87 -31.71
N ALA A 98 17.21 -55.91 -32.60
CA ALA A 98 16.18 -54.91 -32.36
C ALA A 98 14.76 -55.52 -32.31
N ARG A 99 14.54 -56.61 -33.04
CA ARG A 99 13.28 -57.37 -33.04
C ARG A 99 13.12 -58.33 -31.85
N GLN A 100 14.13 -58.46 -31.00
CA GLN A 100 14.07 -59.39 -29.88
C GLN A 100 12.87 -59.05 -28.95
N GLY A 101 11.99 -60.02 -28.73
CA GLY A 101 10.79 -59.87 -27.90
C GLY A 101 9.60 -59.21 -28.60
N GLN A 102 9.70 -58.88 -29.89
CA GLN A 102 8.58 -58.38 -30.69
C GLN A 102 8.05 -59.46 -31.63
N SER A 103 6.80 -59.33 -32.09
CA SER A 103 6.25 -60.21 -33.12
C SER A 103 6.98 -59.99 -34.44
N LYS A 104 7.01 -61.02 -35.29
CA LYS A 104 7.61 -60.93 -36.63
C LYS A 104 6.88 -59.88 -37.50
N ASP A 105 5.61 -59.65 -37.22
CA ASP A 105 4.74 -58.74 -37.95
C ASP A 105 4.92 -57.27 -37.53
N LYS A 106 5.58 -57.02 -36.38
CA LYS A 106 5.86 -55.64 -35.95
C LYS A 106 6.98 -55.05 -36.81
N VAL A 107 6.65 -54.00 -37.57
CA VAL A 107 7.64 -53.29 -38.37
C VAL A 107 8.54 -52.46 -37.44
N ILE A 108 9.85 -52.64 -37.57
CA ILE A 108 10.89 -51.89 -36.87
C ILE A 108 11.84 -51.38 -37.95
N PHE A 109 12.11 -50.08 -37.93
CA PHE A 109 13.09 -49.43 -38.79
C PHE A 109 14.41 -49.36 -38.03
N SER A 110 15.45 -49.97 -38.57
CA SER A 110 16.78 -50.04 -37.93
C SER A 110 17.92 -49.91 -38.94
N LYS A 111 17.62 -49.97 -40.24
CA LYS A 111 18.61 -49.84 -41.30
C LYS A 111 18.80 -48.37 -41.63
N TYR A 112 20.02 -47.99 -42.00
CA TYR A 112 20.31 -46.62 -42.44
C TYR A 112 19.47 -46.20 -43.67
N THR A 113 19.11 -47.16 -44.52
CA THR A 113 18.21 -46.95 -45.67
C THR A 113 16.83 -46.43 -45.27
N ASP A 114 16.38 -46.71 -44.05
CA ASP A 114 15.08 -46.26 -43.54
C ASP A 114 15.10 -44.79 -43.10
N MET A 115 16.29 -44.24 -42.85
CA MET A 115 16.51 -42.83 -42.48
C MET A 115 16.66 -41.91 -43.69
N LEU A 116 16.85 -42.47 -44.88
CA LEU A 116 17.00 -41.70 -46.11
C LEU A 116 15.63 -41.25 -46.62
N PRO A 117 15.49 -39.96 -47.02
CA PRO A 117 14.26 -39.50 -47.64
C PRO A 117 14.05 -40.21 -48.99
N LYS A 118 12.83 -40.65 -49.25
CA LYS A 118 12.42 -41.13 -50.57
C LYS A 118 11.87 -39.96 -51.37
N GLU A 119 12.40 -39.74 -52.58
CA GLU A 119 11.93 -38.68 -53.47
C GLU A 119 10.58 -39.07 -54.06
N VAL A 120 9.59 -38.19 -53.92
CA VAL A 120 8.27 -38.33 -54.56
C VAL A 120 8.36 -37.62 -55.91
N LEU A 121 8.42 -38.38 -57.01
CA LEU A 121 8.57 -37.82 -58.36
C LEU A 121 7.27 -37.26 -58.95
N ASN A 122 6.11 -37.76 -58.51
CA ASN A 122 4.78 -37.33 -58.99
C ASN A 122 3.81 -37.19 -57.81
N GLU A 123 2.99 -36.14 -57.81
CA GLU A 123 2.02 -35.87 -56.73
C GLU A 123 0.84 -36.87 -56.70
N ASP A 124 0.54 -37.52 -57.83
CA ASP A 124 -0.57 -38.47 -58.01
C ASP A 124 -0.10 -39.94 -58.10
N ASP A 125 0.87 -40.36 -57.27
CA ASP A 125 1.33 -41.75 -57.22
C ASP A 125 0.27 -42.66 -56.56
N PRO A 126 -0.22 -43.73 -57.22
CA PRO A 126 -1.19 -44.65 -56.63
C PRO A 126 -0.70 -45.35 -55.34
N GLU A 127 0.61 -45.39 -55.07
CA GLU A 127 1.16 -45.97 -53.84
C GLU A 127 1.01 -45.05 -52.61
N LEU A 128 0.80 -43.74 -52.81
CA LEU A 128 0.65 -42.74 -51.74
C LEU A 128 -0.80 -42.31 -51.51
N GLN A 129 -1.75 -42.86 -52.27
CA GLN A 129 -3.17 -42.50 -52.18
C GLN A 129 -3.82 -43.03 -50.90
N LYS A 130 -4.84 -42.29 -50.43
CA LYS A 130 -5.67 -42.74 -49.31
C LYS A 130 -6.35 -44.06 -49.71
N PRO A 131 -6.43 -45.05 -48.81
CA PRO A 131 -7.19 -46.26 -49.06
C PRO A 131 -8.64 -45.97 -49.49
N ASP A 132 -9.22 -46.88 -50.27
CA ASP A 132 -10.58 -46.76 -50.82
C ASP A 132 -11.63 -46.42 -49.76
N GLU A 133 -12.67 -45.67 -50.16
CA GLU A 133 -13.72 -45.21 -49.26
C GLU A 133 -14.45 -46.36 -48.55
N GLU A 134 -14.63 -47.50 -49.21
CA GLU A 134 -15.21 -48.70 -48.62
C GLU A 134 -14.31 -49.31 -47.53
N ALA A 135 -13.00 -49.38 -47.77
CA ALA A 135 -12.02 -49.87 -46.80
C ALA A 135 -11.92 -48.94 -45.59
N VAL A 136 -12.03 -47.63 -45.81
CA VAL A 136 -12.08 -46.62 -44.73
C VAL A 136 -13.33 -46.82 -43.87
N ASN A 137 -14.49 -47.05 -44.48
CA ASN A 137 -15.74 -47.28 -43.74
C ASN A 137 -15.67 -48.58 -42.92
N GLU A 138 -15.20 -49.68 -43.52
CA GLU A 138 -15.03 -50.95 -42.82
C GLU A 138 -14.04 -50.84 -41.64
N LEU A 139 -12.89 -50.17 -41.86
CA LEU A 139 -11.90 -49.93 -40.80
C LEU A 139 -12.48 -49.04 -39.70
N THR A 140 -13.28 -48.03 -40.06
CA THR A 140 -13.91 -47.11 -39.12
C THR A 140 -14.93 -47.83 -38.24
N GLU A 141 -15.78 -48.69 -38.82
CA GLU A 141 -16.74 -49.48 -38.07
C GLU A 141 -16.06 -50.48 -37.12
N LYS A 142 -15.03 -51.20 -37.60
CA LYS A 142 -14.24 -52.11 -36.76
C LYS A 142 -13.54 -51.38 -35.61
N THR A 143 -12.96 -50.21 -35.89
CA THR A 143 -12.27 -49.41 -34.89
C THR A 143 -13.25 -48.82 -33.88
N ARG A 144 -14.40 -48.32 -34.34
CA ARG A 144 -15.47 -47.81 -33.48
C ARG A 144 -15.96 -48.87 -32.49
N ALA A 145 -16.27 -50.07 -32.97
CA ALA A 145 -16.73 -51.17 -32.12
C ALA A 145 -15.66 -51.60 -31.09
N ALA A 146 -14.39 -51.62 -31.49
CA ALA A 146 -13.28 -51.92 -30.59
C ALA A 146 -13.08 -50.83 -29.52
N LEU A 147 -13.22 -49.56 -29.89
CA LEU A 147 -13.12 -48.42 -28.97
C LEU A 147 -14.29 -48.34 -28.00
N GLU A 148 -15.53 -48.57 -28.44
CA GLU A 148 -16.70 -48.63 -27.56
C GLU A 148 -16.54 -49.74 -26.49
N LYS A 149 -15.95 -50.88 -26.87
CA LYS A 149 -15.59 -51.97 -25.95
C LYS A 149 -14.50 -51.56 -24.94
N GLN A 150 -13.49 -50.81 -25.37
CA GLN A 150 -12.46 -50.30 -24.46
C GLN A 150 -12.96 -49.17 -23.56
N VAL A 151 -13.84 -48.30 -24.08
CA VAL A 151 -14.43 -47.17 -23.35
C VAL A 151 -15.37 -47.68 -22.27
N SER A 152 -16.21 -48.68 -22.53
CA SER A 152 -17.03 -49.32 -21.50
C SER A 152 -16.20 -49.97 -20.38
N GLN A 153 -15.06 -50.59 -20.72
CA GLN A 153 -14.10 -51.11 -19.74
C GLN A 153 -13.38 -49.98 -18.97
N LYS A 154 -13.04 -48.87 -19.63
CA LYS A 154 -12.39 -47.71 -19.00
C LYS A 154 -13.34 -46.90 -18.12
N ILE A 155 -14.62 -46.76 -18.48
CA ILE A 155 -15.64 -46.14 -17.62
C ILE A 155 -15.83 -46.98 -16.35
N ALA A 156 -15.79 -48.31 -16.48
CA ALA A 156 -15.78 -49.22 -15.32
C ALA A 156 -14.48 -49.14 -14.49
N ALA A 157 -13.35 -48.79 -15.13
CA ALA A 157 -12.04 -48.69 -14.50
C ALA A 157 -11.65 -47.26 -14.06
N ALA A 158 -12.44 -46.22 -14.35
CA ALA A 158 -12.16 -44.80 -14.05
C ALA A 158 -12.44 -44.38 -12.59
N MET A 159 -12.36 -45.34 -11.67
CA MET A 159 -11.65 -45.03 -10.43
C MET A 159 -10.16 -44.80 -10.77
N PRO A 160 -9.48 -43.87 -10.12
CA PRO A 160 -8.43 -43.09 -10.75
C PRO A 160 -7.13 -43.89 -10.89
N VAL A 161 -6.31 -43.66 -11.95
CA VAL A 161 -4.84 -43.38 -11.95
C VAL A 161 -4.33 -43.24 -13.43
N ARG A 162 -3.45 -42.26 -13.76
CA ARG A 162 -2.04 -42.47 -14.23
C ARG A 162 -1.38 -41.31 -14.99
N ALA A 163 -0.14 -41.06 -14.56
CA ALA A 163 0.79 -40.03 -15.01
C ALA A 163 1.50 -40.40 -16.32
N ALA A 164 1.81 -39.36 -17.09
CA ALA A 164 2.34 -39.42 -18.45
C ALA A 164 3.86 -39.71 -18.54
N ASP A 165 4.26 -39.99 -19.78
CA ASP A 165 5.54 -40.56 -20.22
C ASP A 165 6.80 -39.72 -19.88
N LYS A 166 7.91 -40.41 -19.62
CA LYS A 166 9.18 -39.83 -19.13
C LYS A 166 9.88 -38.99 -20.20
N GLN A 167 10.08 -37.69 -19.92
CA GLN A 167 10.91 -36.79 -20.73
C GLN A 167 12.42 -36.93 -20.42
N ALA A 168 13.26 -36.43 -21.34
CA ALA A 168 14.72 -36.48 -21.32
C ALA A 168 15.36 -35.98 -19.99
N PRO A 169 16.59 -36.41 -19.64
CA PRO A 169 17.22 -36.00 -18.39
C PRO A 169 17.46 -34.49 -18.36
N MET A 170 16.81 -33.83 -17.41
CA MET A 170 16.92 -32.39 -17.13
C MET A 170 18.39 -31.96 -16.98
N THR A 171 18.77 -30.90 -17.67
CA THR A 171 20.11 -30.32 -17.53
C THR A 171 20.29 -29.69 -16.15
N VAL A 172 21.49 -29.69 -15.56
CA VAL A 172 21.71 -29.11 -14.21
C VAL A 172 21.37 -27.62 -14.16
N LYS A 173 21.66 -26.88 -15.24
CA LYS A 173 21.30 -25.46 -15.38
C LYS A 173 19.78 -25.26 -15.38
N GLU A 174 19.07 -26.09 -16.12
CA GLU A 174 17.62 -26.11 -16.19
C GLU A 174 17.03 -26.41 -14.80
N GLN A 175 17.54 -27.44 -14.13
CA GLN A 175 17.10 -27.78 -12.76
C GLN A 175 17.26 -26.61 -11.76
N GLN A 176 18.29 -25.77 -11.92
CA GLN A 176 18.50 -24.58 -11.07
C GLN A 176 17.55 -23.44 -11.43
N GLU A 177 17.32 -23.20 -12.71
CA GLU A 177 16.39 -22.18 -13.21
C GLU A 177 14.94 -22.48 -12.80
N TRP A 178 14.57 -23.76 -12.78
CA TRP A 178 13.27 -24.24 -12.31
C TRP A 178 13.16 -24.37 -10.79
N LYS A 179 14.15 -23.90 -10.02
CA LYS A 179 14.09 -23.92 -8.56
C LYS A 179 13.17 -22.81 -8.06
N ILE A 180 11.94 -23.18 -7.73
CA ILE A 180 10.91 -22.27 -7.22
C ILE A 180 11.33 -21.73 -5.84
N PRO A 181 11.46 -20.40 -5.65
CA PRO A 181 11.71 -19.80 -4.35
C PRO A 181 10.58 -20.11 -3.34
N PRO A 182 10.89 -20.32 -2.05
CA PRO A 182 9.88 -20.58 -1.04
C PRO A 182 8.95 -19.36 -0.89
N CYS A 183 7.64 -19.61 -0.79
CA CYS A 183 6.66 -18.56 -0.54
C CYS A 183 6.74 -18.10 0.92
N ILE A 184 7.28 -16.91 1.12
CA ILE A 184 7.29 -16.22 2.42
C ILE A 184 6.16 -15.19 2.36
N SER A 185 5.10 -15.44 3.13
CA SER A 185 3.93 -14.55 3.12
C SER A 185 4.01 -13.52 4.25
N ASN A 186 3.51 -12.31 3.98
CA ASN A 186 3.38 -11.25 5.00
C ASN A 186 2.18 -11.46 5.95
N TRP A 187 1.28 -12.42 5.67
CA TRP A 187 0.06 -12.63 6.44
C TRP A 187 -0.02 -13.95 7.21
N LYS A 188 0.58 -15.03 6.69
CA LYS A 188 0.39 -16.39 7.21
C LYS A 188 1.73 -17.07 7.49
N ASN A 189 1.84 -17.61 8.70
CA ASN A 189 2.96 -18.43 9.15
C ASN A 189 2.42 -19.60 9.99
N ALA A 190 1.76 -20.56 9.34
CA ALA A 190 1.05 -21.64 10.02
C ALA A 190 1.97 -22.53 10.88
N LYS A 191 3.23 -22.72 10.48
CA LYS A 191 4.21 -23.53 11.20
C LYS A 191 5.10 -22.71 12.16
N GLY A 192 4.87 -21.40 12.27
CA GLY A 192 5.60 -20.54 13.19
C GLY A 192 7.10 -20.42 12.89
N TYR A 193 7.52 -20.52 11.63
CA TYR A 193 8.94 -20.39 11.28
C TYR A 193 9.49 -19.01 11.65
N THR A 194 10.67 -18.98 12.26
CA THR A 194 11.42 -17.75 12.50
C THR A 194 12.08 -17.32 11.19
N ILE A 195 11.52 -16.30 10.56
CA ILE A 195 11.97 -15.80 9.25
C ILE A 195 12.59 -14.43 9.47
N PRO A 196 13.82 -14.18 8.99
CA PRO A 196 14.50 -12.89 9.14
C PRO A 196 13.77 -11.77 8.37
N LEU A 197 14.00 -10.52 8.79
CA LEU A 197 13.26 -9.36 8.29
C LEU A 197 13.51 -9.09 6.80
N ASP A 198 14.73 -9.30 6.32
CA ASP A 198 15.10 -9.15 4.91
C ASP A 198 14.23 -10.05 4.01
N LYS A 199 13.98 -11.31 4.41
CA LYS A 199 13.17 -12.25 3.62
C LYS A 199 11.67 -11.99 3.71
N ARG A 200 11.18 -11.42 4.82
CA ARG A 200 9.78 -10.96 4.92
C ARG A 200 9.54 -9.71 4.07
N LEU A 201 10.47 -8.76 4.12
CA LEU A 201 10.35 -7.49 3.42
C LEU A 201 10.71 -7.58 1.93
N ALA A 202 11.43 -8.61 1.50
CA ALA A 202 11.86 -8.78 0.12
C ALA A 202 10.71 -8.79 -0.91
N ALA A 203 9.55 -9.34 -0.54
CA ALA A 203 8.39 -9.46 -1.44
C ALA A 203 7.51 -8.22 -1.48
N ASP A 204 7.81 -7.22 -0.66
CA ASP A 204 6.92 -6.10 -0.40
C ASP A 204 6.77 -5.16 -1.61
N GLY A 205 7.71 -5.19 -2.57
CA GLY A 205 7.64 -4.42 -3.82
C GLY A 205 7.64 -2.88 -3.65
N ARG A 206 7.35 -2.38 -2.44
CA ARG A 206 7.39 -0.97 -2.04
C ARG A 206 8.78 -0.37 -2.24
N GLY A 207 9.83 -1.16 -2.09
CA GLY A 207 11.21 -0.76 -2.40
C GLY A 207 11.55 -0.69 -3.89
N LEU A 208 10.72 -1.29 -4.76
CA LEU A 208 10.89 -1.25 -6.22
C LEU A 208 10.12 -0.08 -6.85
N GLN A 209 9.08 0.43 -6.18
CA GLN A 209 8.34 1.59 -6.64
C GLN A 209 9.12 2.87 -6.32
N THR A 210 9.88 3.35 -7.30
CA THR A 210 10.41 4.71 -7.23
C THR A 210 9.25 5.69 -7.43
N VAL A 211 9.01 6.55 -6.43
CA VAL A 211 7.96 7.56 -6.49
C VAL A 211 8.42 8.67 -7.43
N HIS A 212 7.85 8.72 -8.64
CA HIS A 212 8.08 9.79 -9.60
C HIS A 212 6.95 10.82 -9.50
N ILE A 213 7.28 12.11 -9.47
CA ILE A 213 6.30 13.21 -9.39
C ILE A 213 6.12 13.82 -10.78
N ASN A 214 4.86 14.10 -11.15
CA ASN A 214 4.50 14.71 -12.44
C ASN A 214 4.69 16.24 -12.41
N GLU A 215 5.25 16.82 -13.47
CA GLU A 215 5.44 18.27 -13.64
C GLU A 215 4.13 19.08 -13.68
N ASN A 216 3.00 18.45 -14.00
CA ASN A 216 1.70 19.11 -13.98
C ASN A 216 1.31 19.62 -12.58
N PHE A 217 1.85 19.00 -11.52
CA PHE A 217 1.66 19.52 -10.15
C PHE A 217 2.32 20.88 -9.96
N ALA A 218 3.48 21.13 -10.58
CA ALA A 218 4.14 22.44 -10.53
C ALA A 218 3.33 23.49 -11.30
N LYS A 219 2.88 23.17 -12.53
CA LYS A 219 2.05 24.06 -13.35
C LYS A 219 0.74 24.43 -12.64
N LEU A 220 0.09 23.47 -11.98
CA LEU A 220 -1.12 23.71 -11.21
C LEU A 220 -0.85 24.60 -9.99
N ALA A 221 0.22 24.31 -9.24
CA ALA A 221 0.59 25.11 -8.08
C ALA A 221 0.91 26.56 -8.45
N GLU A 222 1.65 26.78 -9.53
CA GLU A 222 1.96 28.11 -10.06
C GLU A 222 0.70 28.85 -10.52
N ALA A 223 -0.19 28.17 -11.25
CA ALA A 223 -1.45 28.76 -11.70
C ALA A 223 -2.31 29.21 -10.51
N LEU A 224 -2.43 28.37 -9.46
CA LEU A 224 -3.16 28.72 -8.24
C LEU A 224 -2.49 29.88 -7.49
N TYR A 225 -1.15 29.92 -7.44
CA TYR A 225 -0.43 31.02 -6.79
C TYR A 225 -0.63 32.36 -7.51
N ILE A 226 -0.60 32.34 -8.85
CA ILE A 226 -0.90 33.52 -9.68
C ILE A 226 -2.37 33.95 -9.51
N ALA A 227 -3.29 32.99 -9.48
CA ALA A 227 -4.70 33.26 -9.28
C ALA A 227 -4.98 33.87 -7.91
N ASP A 228 -4.40 33.35 -6.83
CA ASP A 228 -4.57 33.89 -5.47
C ASP A 228 -4.02 35.32 -5.38
N ARG A 229 -2.83 35.59 -5.96
CA ARG A 229 -2.26 36.94 -5.99
C ARG A 229 -3.18 37.93 -6.70
N LYS A 230 -3.65 37.59 -7.90
CA LYS A 230 -4.59 38.44 -8.66
C LYS A 230 -5.93 38.63 -7.94
N ALA A 231 -6.44 37.59 -7.28
CA ALA A 231 -7.67 37.66 -6.51
C ALA A 231 -7.53 38.63 -5.32
N ARG A 232 -6.40 38.57 -4.60
CA ARG A 232 -6.10 39.50 -3.49
C ARG A 232 -5.99 40.94 -3.98
N GLU A 233 -5.25 41.20 -5.06
CA GLU A 233 -5.15 42.52 -5.67
C GLU A 233 -6.53 43.07 -6.05
N ALA A 234 -7.37 42.25 -6.69
CA ALA A 234 -8.72 42.65 -7.06
C ALA A 234 -9.65 42.91 -5.85
N VAL A 235 -9.52 42.12 -4.78
CA VAL A 235 -10.26 42.35 -3.53
C VAL A 235 -9.79 43.62 -2.84
N GLU A 236 -8.48 43.86 -2.78
CA GLU A 236 -7.92 45.06 -2.17
C GLU A 236 -8.33 46.32 -2.94
N MET A 237 -8.25 46.32 -4.28
CA MET A 237 -8.70 47.43 -5.10
C MET A 237 -10.20 47.73 -4.87
N ARG A 238 -11.05 46.69 -4.82
CA ARG A 238 -12.48 46.87 -4.54
C ARG A 238 -12.71 47.46 -3.15
N ALA A 239 -12.04 46.93 -2.13
CA ALA A 239 -12.15 47.44 -0.77
C ALA A 239 -11.68 48.90 -0.65
N GLN A 240 -10.63 49.30 -1.38
CA GLN A 240 -10.16 50.68 -1.41
C GLN A 240 -11.16 51.61 -2.12
N VAL A 241 -11.74 51.18 -3.25
CA VAL A 241 -12.77 51.93 -3.97
C VAL A 241 -14.02 52.11 -3.11
N GLU A 242 -14.51 51.05 -2.46
CA GLU A 242 -15.66 51.13 -1.56
C GLU A 242 -15.41 52.08 -0.38
N LYS A 243 -14.22 52.02 0.24
CA LYS A 243 -13.83 52.98 1.29
C LYS A 243 -13.83 54.42 0.79
N LYS A 244 -13.30 54.67 -0.41
CA LYS A 244 -13.25 56.02 -1.00
C LYS A 244 -14.64 56.54 -1.33
N MET A 245 -15.52 55.69 -1.86
CA MET A 245 -16.92 56.03 -2.12
C MET A 245 -17.66 56.34 -0.81
N ALA A 246 -17.49 55.51 0.23
CA ALA A 246 -18.08 55.74 1.54
C ALA A 246 -17.59 57.03 2.21
N GLN A 247 -16.29 57.36 2.08
CA GLN A 247 -15.74 58.63 2.55
C GLN A 247 -16.37 59.83 1.82
N LYS A 248 -16.45 59.78 0.49
CA LYS A 248 -17.08 60.84 -0.31
C LYS A 248 -18.56 61.01 0.01
N GLU A 249 -19.28 59.92 0.28
CA GLU A 249 -20.66 60.00 0.77
C GLU A 249 -20.78 60.61 2.16
N LYS A 250 -19.85 60.29 3.08
CA LYS A 250 -19.81 60.90 4.42
C LYS A 250 -19.52 62.40 4.33
N GLU A 251 -18.56 62.81 3.51
CA GLU A 251 -18.23 64.22 3.29
C GLU A 251 -19.42 64.99 2.72
N LYS A 252 -20.11 64.46 1.70
CA LYS A 252 -21.35 65.06 1.18
C LYS A 252 -22.45 65.17 2.22
N LYS A 253 -22.58 64.17 3.11
CA LYS A 253 -23.54 64.20 4.22
C LYS A 253 -23.16 65.28 5.23
N GLU A 254 -21.87 65.41 5.57
CA GLU A 254 -21.36 66.44 6.47
C GLU A 254 -21.54 67.85 5.88
N GLU A 255 -21.23 68.05 4.60
CA GLU A 255 -21.45 69.30 3.89
C GLU A 255 -22.93 69.69 3.89
N LYS A 256 -23.82 68.75 3.55
CA LYS A 256 -25.28 68.98 3.60
C LYS A 256 -25.76 69.33 5.00
N LEU A 257 -25.24 68.68 6.04
CA LEU A 257 -25.53 69.01 7.44
C LEU A 257 -24.97 70.39 7.83
N ARG A 258 -23.78 70.76 7.33
CA ARG A 258 -23.16 72.06 7.55
C ARG A 258 -23.94 73.18 6.85
N GLU A 259 -24.41 72.97 5.62
CA GLU A 259 -25.28 73.90 4.91
C GLU A 259 -26.61 74.09 5.64
N LEU A 260 -27.25 73.00 6.07
CA LEU A 260 -28.50 73.05 6.83
C LEU A 260 -28.27 73.78 8.17
N ALA A 261 -27.17 73.52 8.86
CA ALA A 261 -26.79 74.23 10.08
C ALA A 261 -26.48 75.72 9.83
N LYS A 262 -25.83 76.07 8.71
CA LYS A 262 -25.58 77.45 8.30
C LYS A 262 -26.89 78.16 8.01
N MET A 263 -27.78 77.56 7.22
CA MET A 263 -29.11 78.08 6.93
C MET A 263 -29.95 78.27 8.22
N ALA A 264 -29.88 77.33 9.17
CA ALA A 264 -30.53 77.45 10.47
C ALA A 264 -29.92 78.57 11.32
N ARG A 265 -28.59 78.78 11.25
CA ARG A 265 -27.92 79.91 11.92
C ARG A 265 -28.25 81.24 11.26
N ASP A 266 -28.26 81.35 9.94
CA ASP A 266 -28.58 82.57 9.21
C ASP A 266 -30.04 82.98 9.46
N ARG A 267 -30.96 82.00 9.50
CA ARG A 267 -32.35 82.21 9.93
C ARG A 267 -32.46 82.66 11.40
N ARG A 268 -31.61 82.15 12.29
CA ARG A 268 -31.57 82.55 13.72
C ARG A 268 -30.87 83.90 13.94
N ALA A 269 -29.85 84.22 13.16
CA ALA A 269 -29.03 85.43 13.26
C ALA A 269 -29.73 86.66 12.69
N GLY A 270 -30.87 86.49 12.01
CA GLY A 270 -31.71 87.61 11.58
C GLY A 270 -31.04 88.54 10.57
N ILE A 271 -30.04 88.07 9.83
CA ILE A 271 -29.34 88.86 8.82
C ILE A 271 -30.21 88.90 7.56
N LYS A 272 -30.94 90.01 7.38
CA LYS A 272 -31.45 90.43 6.07
C LYS A 272 -30.26 90.61 5.13
N ALA A 273 -30.15 89.74 4.13
CA ALA A 273 -29.19 89.91 3.05
C ALA A 273 -29.50 91.22 2.30
N HIS A 274 -28.62 92.21 2.45
CA HIS A 274 -28.62 93.39 1.60
C HIS A 274 -28.04 93.00 0.25
N GLY A 275 -28.89 93.01 -0.79
CA GLY A 275 -28.45 93.15 -2.18
C GLY A 275 -28.70 91.94 -3.07
N ASP A 276 -29.90 91.85 -3.64
CA ASP A 276 -30.03 91.62 -5.08
C ASP A 276 -31.28 92.35 -5.61
N LYS A 277 -31.09 93.28 -6.53
CA LYS A 277 -32.16 94.09 -7.14
C LYS A 277 -32.72 93.31 -8.31
N GLY A 278 -33.84 92.59 -8.11
CA GLY A 278 -34.44 91.88 -9.24
C GLY A 278 -35.74 91.10 -9.00
N GLY A 279 -36.59 91.45 -8.04
CA GLY A 279 -37.81 90.66 -7.74
C GLY A 279 -38.92 91.41 -6.99
N GLU A 280 -39.22 92.64 -7.40
CA GLU A 280 -40.13 93.54 -6.66
C GLU A 280 -41.59 93.02 -6.58
N ASP A 281 -42.03 92.13 -7.48
CA ASP A 281 -43.42 91.63 -7.48
C ASP A 281 -43.67 90.38 -6.61
N THR A 282 -42.64 89.58 -6.31
CA THR A 282 -42.78 88.40 -5.43
C THR A 282 -42.61 88.76 -3.96
N GLU A 283 -41.73 89.71 -3.64
CA GLU A 283 -41.49 90.17 -2.26
C GLU A 283 -42.71 90.87 -1.64
N VAL A 284 -43.52 91.59 -2.43
CA VAL A 284 -44.72 92.27 -1.90
C VAL A 284 -45.77 91.26 -1.44
N ARG A 285 -45.94 90.18 -2.21
CA ARG A 285 -46.90 89.11 -1.91
C ARG A 285 -46.47 88.29 -0.69
N GLU A 286 -45.19 87.92 -0.62
CA GLU A 286 -44.62 87.25 0.54
C GLU A 286 -44.63 88.15 1.80
N ARG A 287 -44.47 89.47 1.66
CA ARG A 287 -44.52 90.43 2.79
C ARG A 287 -45.93 90.59 3.36
N ASP A 288 -46.96 90.52 2.53
CA ASP A 288 -48.36 90.53 2.97
C ASP A 288 -48.75 89.20 3.63
N GLU A 289 -48.27 88.07 3.11
CA GLU A 289 -48.44 86.74 3.70
C GLU A 289 -47.72 86.62 5.06
N ILE A 290 -46.47 87.08 5.18
CA ILE A 290 -45.72 87.12 6.45
C ILE A 290 -46.40 88.04 7.48
N ARG A 291 -47.02 89.16 7.07
CA ARG A 291 -47.77 90.03 8.00
C ARG A 291 -49.03 89.35 8.52
N HIS A 292 -49.72 88.59 7.67
CA HIS A 292 -50.89 87.82 8.04
C HIS A 292 -50.52 86.62 8.94
N GLU A 293 -49.46 85.90 8.59
CA GLU A 293 -48.94 84.74 9.33
C GLU A 293 -48.42 85.13 10.72
N ARG A 294 -47.62 86.20 10.83
CA ARG A 294 -47.12 86.70 12.13
C ARG A 294 -48.22 87.24 13.05
N ARG A 295 -49.39 87.61 12.50
CA ARG A 295 -50.58 87.99 13.28
C ARG A 295 -51.27 86.73 13.84
N LYS A 296 -51.31 85.67 13.04
CA LYS A 296 -51.88 84.36 13.39
C LYS A 296 -50.99 83.58 14.37
N GLU A 297 -49.68 83.64 14.20
CA GLU A 297 -48.66 83.02 15.07
C GLU A 297 -48.66 83.68 16.46
N ARG A 298 -48.68 85.02 16.54
CA ARG A 298 -48.84 85.71 17.84
C ARG A 298 -50.16 85.41 18.53
N GLN A 299 -51.23 85.10 17.79
CA GLN A 299 -52.47 84.60 18.38
C GLN A 299 -52.32 83.15 18.87
N HIS A 300 -51.65 82.30 18.11
CA HIS A 300 -51.39 80.91 18.47
C HIS A 300 -50.49 80.79 19.71
N ASP A 301 -49.39 81.53 19.76
CA ASP A 301 -48.46 81.59 20.91
C ASP A 301 -49.11 82.21 22.14
N ARG A 302 -49.96 83.23 21.97
CA ARG A 302 -50.72 83.82 23.09
C ARG A 302 -51.80 82.85 23.60
N ASN A 303 -52.29 81.93 22.77
CA ASN A 303 -53.17 80.84 23.21
C ASN A 303 -52.40 79.69 23.85
N ILE A 304 -51.24 79.30 23.31
CA ILE A 304 -50.39 78.23 23.85
C ILE A 304 -49.79 78.65 25.21
N SER A 305 -49.32 79.89 25.35
CA SER A 305 -48.83 80.44 26.62
C SER A 305 -49.92 80.60 27.69
N ARG A 306 -51.19 80.74 27.28
CA ARG A 306 -52.33 80.74 28.21
C ARG A 306 -52.77 79.35 28.65
N ALA A 307 -52.40 78.29 27.93
CA ALA A 307 -52.93 76.94 28.15
C ALA A 307 -52.19 76.16 29.27
N ALA A 308 -50.91 76.42 29.56
CA ALA A 308 -50.21 75.90 30.76
C ALA A 308 -48.76 76.44 30.85
N PRO A 309 -48.47 77.48 31.65
CA PRO A 309 -47.12 78.03 31.78
C PRO A 309 -46.14 77.20 32.63
N ASP A 310 -46.62 76.30 33.52
CA ASP A 310 -45.77 75.81 34.62
C ASP A 310 -45.15 74.41 34.46
N LYS A 311 -45.35 73.70 33.35
CA LYS A 311 -44.90 72.28 33.25
C LYS A 311 -43.89 71.92 32.16
N ARG A 312 -43.41 72.88 31.35
CA ARG A 312 -42.47 72.57 30.25
C ARG A 312 -41.05 73.14 30.40
N SER A 313 -40.84 74.18 31.21
CA SER A 313 -39.53 74.86 31.26
C SER A 313 -38.44 74.10 32.05
N LYS A 314 -38.84 73.27 33.02
CA LYS A 314 -37.89 72.56 33.90
C LYS A 314 -37.51 71.17 33.36
N LEU A 315 -38.47 70.43 32.82
CA LEU A 315 -38.27 69.07 32.29
C LEU A 315 -37.44 69.03 30.99
N GLN A 316 -37.54 70.05 30.13
CA GLN A 316 -36.76 70.09 28.89
C GLN A 316 -35.31 70.54 29.12
N ARG A 317 -35.06 71.33 30.16
CA ARG A 317 -33.70 71.79 30.53
C ARG A 317 -32.88 70.71 31.22
N ASP A 318 -33.51 69.79 31.93
CA ASP A 318 -32.82 68.65 32.57
C ASP A 318 -32.55 67.49 31.59
N GLN A 319 -33.30 67.41 30.48
CA GLN A 319 -33.12 66.37 29.45
C GLN A 319 -31.93 66.65 28.51
N ASP A 320 -31.54 67.92 28.35
CA ASP A 320 -30.43 68.37 27.50
C ASP A 320 -29.11 68.55 28.28
N ARG A 321 -29.01 68.08 29.53
CA ARG A 321 -27.76 68.17 30.31
C ARG A 321 -26.81 67.02 29.98
N ASP A 322 -25.62 67.37 29.53
CA ASP A 322 -24.56 66.41 29.21
C ASP A 322 -24.12 65.60 30.45
N VAL A 323 -23.77 64.34 30.24
CA VAL A 323 -23.43 63.35 31.29
C VAL A 323 -22.28 63.83 32.21
N SER A 324 -21.38 64.68 31.70
CA SER A 324 -20.30 65.30 32.46
C SER A 324 -20.79 66.37 33.46
N GLU A 325 -21.85 67.12 33.14
CA GLU A 325 -22.42 68.13 34.04
C GLU A 325 -23.26 67.51 35.16
N LEU A 326 -23.88 66.34 34.89
CA LEU A 326 -24.58 65.54 35.90
C LEU A 326 -23.61 64.96 36.95
N ILE A 327 -22.40 64.56 36.53
CA ILE A 327 -21.33 64.09 37.43
C ILE A 327 -20.77 65.24 38.28
N ALA A 328 -20.56 66.41 37.69
CA ALA A 328 -20.05 67.60 38.41
C ALA A 328 -21.04 68.17 39.44
N LEU A 329 -22.35 67.95 39.24
CA LEU A 329 -23.41 68.37 40.18
C LEU A 329 -23.72 67.31 41.25
N GLY A 330 -23.00 66.17 41.27
CA GLY A 330 -23.20 65.10 42.25
C GLY A 330 -24.58 64.45 42.24
N GLN A 331 -25.34 64.61 41.14
CA GLN A 331 -26.66 63.97 41.00
C GLN A 331 -26.44 62.49 40.71
N PRO A 332 -26.93 61.56 41.55
CA PRO A 332 -26.78 60.14 41.30
C PRO A 332 -27.58 59.77 40.06
N ASN A 333 -26.90 59.29 39.01
CA ASN A 333 -27.55 58.72 37.83
C ASN A 333 -28.30 57.45 38.26
N PRO A 334 -29.64 57.44 38.36
CA PRO A 334 -30.35 56.21 38.63
C PRO A 334 -30.24 55.39 37.35
N ARG A 335 -29.35 54.41 37.33
CA ARG A 335 -29.37 53.36 36.30
C ARG A 335 -30.70 52.62 36.46
N THR A 336 -31.76 53.13 35.87
CA THR A 336 -33.05 52.47 35.80
C THR A 336 -32.93 51.34 34.78
N SER A 337 -32.56 50.16 35.26
CA SER A 337 -32.71 48.92 34.49
C SER A 337 -34.21 48.69 34.32
N SER A 338 -34.73 48.77 33.09
CA SER A 338 -36.15 48.62 32.79
C SER A 338 -36.65 47.17 32.81
N GLU A 339 -35.88 46.23 33.35
CA GLU A 339 -36.15 44.79 33.28
C GLU A 339 -35.81 44.13 34.62
N ALA A 340 -36.60 43.13 35.04
CA ALA A 340 -36.47 42.47 36.33
C ALA A 340 -35.07 41.85 36.50
N GLN A 341 -34.35 42.24 37.56
CA GLN A 341 -33.03 41.71 37.85
C GLN A 341 -33.18 40.27 38.38
N TYR A 342 -32.71 39.28 37.60
CA TYR A 342 -32.61 37.89 38.05
C TYR A 342 -31.39 37.70 38.97
N ASP A 343 -31.49 36.77 39.92
CA ASP A 343 -30.42 36.45 40.89
C ASP A 343 -29.16 35.94 40.18
N GLN A 344 -28.01 36.58 40.44
CA GLN A 344 -26.72 36.27 39.83
C GLN A 344 -26.29 34.81 40.05
N ARG A 345 -26.74 34.17 41.13
CA ARG A 345 -26.45 32.75 41.41
C ARG A 345 -27.08 31.78 40.41
N LEU A 346 -28.06 32.23 39.63
CA LEU A 346 -28.76 31.41 38.65
C LEU A 346 -28.06 31.40 37.28
N PHE A 347 -27.30 32.43 36.94
CA PHE A 347 -26.71 32.58 35.60
C PHE A 347 -25.45 31.73 35.33
N ASN A 348 -24.85 31.18 36.39
CA ASN A 348 -23.63 30.37 36.28
C ASN A 348 -23.86 28.90 36.67
N GLN A 349 -25.09 28.40 36.56
CA GLN A 349 -25.38 26.99 36.78
C GLN A 349 -25.22 26.23 35.45
N ASN A 350 -24.18 25.39 35.34
CA ASN A 350 -23.86 24.60 34.13
C ASN A 350 -24.87 23.46 33.80
N LYS A 351 -26.02 23.39 34.46
CA LYS A 351 -26.96 22.25 34.40
C LYS A 351 -27.88 22.24 33.16
N GLY A 352 -27.59 23.03 32.13
CA GLY A 352 -28.51 23.30 31.02
C GLY A 352 -28.21 22.64 29.67
N MET A 353 -26.93 22.39 29.33
CA MET A 353 -26.56 21.86 28.00
C MET A 353 -25.93 20.47 28.03
N ASP A 354 -25.34 20.07 29.16
CA ASP A 354 -24.52 18.84 29.24
C ASP A 354 -25.31 17.60 29.71
N SER A 355 -26.51 17.80 30.28
CA SER A 355 -27.40 16.71 30.74
C SER A 355 -28.38 16.23 29.67
N GLY A 356 -28.01 16.31 28.40
CA GLY A 356 -28.83 15.88 27.27
C GLY A 356 -28.84 14.36 27.11
N PHE A 357 -30.02 13.79 26.84
CA PHE A 357 -30.17 12.38 26.42
C PHE A 357 -29.37 12.15 25.13
N ALA A 358 -28.20 11.52 25.27
CA ALA A 358 -27.24 11.29 24.19
C ALA A 358 -27.73 10.20 23.22
N GLY A 359 -28.75 10.52 22.43
CA GLY A 359 -29.14 9.79 21.23
C GLY A 359 -29.63 8.34 21.42
N GLY A 360 -29.82 7.88 22.65
CA GLY A 360 -30.16 6.48 22.94
C GLY A 360 -28.97 5.53 22.87
N GLU A 361 -27.73 6.01 22.99
CA GLU A 361 -26.57 5.15 23.19
C GLU A 361 -26.64 4.53 24.60
N ASP A 362 -26.99 3.25 24.63
CA ASP A 362 -27.14 2.37 25.80
C ASP A 362 -25.82 2.11 26.54
N GLU A 363 -24.69 2.52 25.96
CA GLU A 363 -23.36 2.48 26.58
C GLU A 363 -23.10 3.69 27.51
N ILE A 364 -23.86 4.77 27.37
CA ILE A 364 -23.68 5.98 28.18
C ILE A 364 -24.46 5.82 29.49
N TYR A 365 -23.79 5.28 30.51
CA TYR A 365 -24.33 5.01 31.86
C TYR A 365 -24.59 6.31 32.69
N ASN A 366 -25.32 7.27 32.15
CA ASN A 366 -25.64 8.58 32.75
C ASN A 366 -27.08 8.63 33.33
N VAL A 367 -27.54 7.53 33.94
CA VAL A 367 -28.93 7.41 34.47
C VAL A 367 -29.18 8.32 35.68
N TYR A 368 -28.14 8.69 36.43
CA TYR A 368 -28.23 9.51 37.63
C TYR A 368 -27.44 10.81 37.46
N ASP A 369 -28.03 11.93 37.90
CA ASP A 369 -27.43 13.26 37.84
C ASP A 369 -26.46 13.53 39.01
N GLN A 370 -26.51 12.69 40.07
CA GLN A 370 -25.63 12.76 41.23
C GLN A 370 -25.01 11.39 41.55
N PRO A 371 -23.74 11.35 41.99
CA PRO A 371 -23.12 10.11 42.43
C PRO A 371 -23.78 9.61 43.72
N PHE A 372 -23.93 8.28 43.85
CA PHE A 372 -24.55 7.63 45.00
C PHE A 372 -23.88 7.95 46.36
N ARG A 373 -22.60 8.33 46.35
CA ARG A 373 -21.87 8.81 47.53
C ARG A 373 -21.17 10.13 47.23
N SER A 374 -21.31 11.10 48.13
CA SER A 374 -20.55 12.37 48.12
C SER A 374 -19.05 12.22 48.39
N GLY A 375 -18.58 10.98 48.64
CA GLY A 375 -17.21 10.67 49.03
C GLY A 375 -16.14 11.10 48.02
N ARG A 376 -16.47 11.26 46.72
CA ARG A 376 -15.49 11.70 45.71
C ARG A 376 -15.25 13.22 45.73
N ASP A 377 -16.27 14.01 46.02
CA ASP A 377 -16.11 15.46 46.27
C ASP A 377 -15.53 15.71 47.66
N MET A 378 -15.94 14.90 48.66
CA MET A 378 -15.32 14.95 49.97
C MET A 378 -13.85 14.53 49.92
N ALA A 379 -13.43 13.62 49.03
CA ALA A 379 -12.05 13.13 48.94
C ALA A 379 -11.00 14.24 48.73
N GLN A 380 -11.36 15.37 48.11
CA GLN A 380 -10.47 16.52 48.03
C GLN A 380 -10.26 17.24 49.37
N ASN A 381 -11.15 16.99 50.33
CA ASN A 381 -11.23 17.57 51.67
C ASN A 381 -11.32 16.50 52.80
N ILE A 382 -10.98 15.23 52.54
CA ILE A 382 -10.83 14.22 53.61
C ILE A 382 -9.53 14.56 54.34
N TYR A 383 -9.64 15.52 55.25
CA TYR A 383 -8.61 15.98 56.18
C TYR A 383 -7.26 16.35 55.55
N ARG A 384 -7.11 17.63 55.21
CA ARG A 384 -5.81 18.28 54.97
C ARG A 384 -5.54 19.25 56.10
N PRO A 385 -4.70 18.91 57.09
CA PRO A 385 -4.33 19.85 58.14
C PRO A 385 -3.70 21.09 57.51
N SER A 386 -4.30 22.25 57.75
CA SER A 386 -3.71 23.53 57.35
C SER A 386 -2.68 23.92 58.40
N LYS A 387 -1.39 24.01 58.03
CA LYS A 387 -0.32 24.51 58.91
C LYS A 387 -0.62 25.89 59.51
N ASN A 388 -1.53 26.65 58.91
CA ASN A 388 -1.91 27.98 59.38
C ASN A 388 -3.05 27.93 60.42
N ALA A 389 -3.89 26.89 60.43
CA ALA A 389 -4.99 26.79 61.37
C ALA A 389 -4.52 26.36 62.78
N ASP A 390 -3.49 25.51 62.86
CA ASP A 390 -2.96 25.04 64.16
C ASP A 390 -2.07 26.07 64.86
N LYS A 391 -1.45 27.00 64.11
CA LYS A 391 -0.66 28.11 64.68
C LYS A 391 -1.48 29.06 65.54
N ASP A 392 -2.71 29.34 65.11
CA ASP A 392 -3.61 30.23 65.85
C ASP A 392 -4.21 29.56 67.10
N VAL A 393 -4.20 28.21 67.17
CA VAL A 393 -4.82 27.44 68.26
C VAL A 393 -3.83 27.02 69.34
N TYR A 394 -2.59 26.62 68.98
CA TYR A 394 -1.62 26.08 69.93
C TYR A 394 -0.38 26.97 70.19
N GLY A 395 -0.20 28.07 69.45
CA GLY A 395 0.91 29.01 69.66
C GLY A 395 2.32 28.42 69.49
N ASP A 396 3.36 29.26 69.61
CA ASP A 396 4.78 28.90 69.34
C ASP A 396 5.43 28.00 70.42
N ASP A 397 4.67 27.52 71.41
CA ASP A 397 5.15 26.69 72.53
C ASP A 397 5.60 25.28 72.09
N LEU A 398 5.10 24.78 70.95
CA LEU A 398 5.51 23.49 70.40
C LEU A 398 6.92 23.55 69.77
N ASP A 399 7.22 24.65 69.08
CA ASP A 399 8.52 24.88 68.42
C ASP A 399 9.64 25.13 69.44
N THR A 400 9.32 25.75 70.58
CA THR A 400 10.28 25.96 71.70
C THR A 400 10.54 24.67 72.50
N LEU A 401 9.54 23.79 72.67
CA LEU A 401 9.76 22.48 73.30
C LEU A 401 10.64 21.55 72.44
N MET A 402 10.48 21.60 71.10
CA MET A 402 11.29 20.84 70.16
C MET A 402 12.77 21.24 70.14
N GLN A 403 13.12 22.47 70.53
CA GLN A 403 14.49 22.99 70.47
C GLN A 403 15.27 22.83 71.78
N SER A 404 14.63 22.50 72.90
CA SER A 404 15.32 22.30 74.17
C SER A 404 15.94 20.89 74.28
N SER A 405 17.25 20.80 74.08
CA SER A 405 18.06 19.58 74.16
C SER A 405 18.30 19.10 75.61
N ARG A 406 17.22 18.88 76.37
CA ARG A 406 17.28 18.42 77.77
C ARG A 406 17.45 16.90 77.95
N PHE A 407 17.50 16.13 76.86
CA PHE A 407 17.70 14.68 76.88
C PHE A 407 18.70 14.28 75.79
N VAL A 408 19.96 14.06 76.19
CA VAL A 408 20.98 13.37 75.37
C VAL A 408 21.30 12.05 76.07
N PRO A 409 20.96 10.89 75.50
CA PRO A 409 21.33 9.58 76.06
C PRO A 409 22.81 9.25 75.77
N ASP A 410 23.58 8.83 76.78
CA ASP A 410 25.02 8.47 76.66
C ASP A 410 25.29 7.15 75.90
N ARG A 411 24.25 6.48 75.38
CA ARG A 411 24.39 5.27 74.53
C ARG A 411 23.42 5.33 73.37
N GLU A 412 23.96 5.63 72.20
CA GLU A 412 23.24 5.59 70.93
C GLU A 412 23.01 4.13 70.49
N PHE A 413 21.83 3.88 69.93
CA PHE A 413 21.43 2.59 69.38
C PHE A 413 22.10 2.39 68.02
N SER A 414 22.98 1.39 67.92
CA SER A 414 23.69 1.05 66.69
C SER A 414 22.68 0.68 65.58
N GLY A 415 22.48 1.59 64.62
CA GLY A 415 21.57 1.40 63.49
C GLY A 415 20.75 2.62 63.10
N ALA A 416 20.87 3.75 63.80
CA ALA A 416 20.26 5.02 63.39
C ALA A 416 21.29 5.90 62.68
N ASP A 417 21.44 5.75 61.36
CA ASP A 417 22.11 6.75 60.54
C ASP A 417 21.28 8.04 60.54
N HIS A 418 21.84 9.12 61.06
CA HIS A 418 21.29 10.48 60.89
C HIS A 418 21.50 10.94 59.45
N GLY A 419 20.66 10.47 58.53
CA GLY A 419 20.54 11.01 57.19
C GLY A 419 19.90 12.42 57.20
N PRO A 420 20.27 13.31 56.27
CA PRO A 420 19.71 14.65 56.19
C PRO A 420 18.20 14.59 55.95
N ARG A 421 17.44 15.37 56.73
CA ARG A 421 15.99 15.56 56.57
C ARG A 421 15.70 16.04 55.14
N ARG A 422 15.05 15.21 54.33
CA ARG A 422 14.55 15.56 52.99
C ARG A 422 13.22 16.31 53.12
N ASP A 423 13.29 17.64 53.16
CA ASP A 423 12.15 18.50 52.83
C ASP A 423 12.34 19.05 51.41
N GLY A 424 11.60 18.48 50.46
CA GLY A 424 11.60 18.86 49.05
C GLY A 424 10.96 17.76 48.18
N PRO A 425 10.23 18.10 47.11
CA PRO A 425 9.61 17.10 46.23
C PRO A 425 10.69 16.25 45.55
N VAL A 426 10.38 14.95 45.43
CA VAL A 426 11.27 13.87 44.98
C VAL A 426 12.02 14.24 43.69
N GLN A 427 13.35 14.35 43.80
CA GLN A 427 14.26 14.42 42.65
C GLN A 427 14.42 13.01 42.05
N PHE A 428 14.15 12.87 40.75
CA PHE A 428 14.47 11.66 39.99
C PHE A 428 15.91 11.75 39.48
N GLU A 429 16.64 10.64 39.53
CA GLU A 429 17.98 10.52 38.96
C GLU A 429 17.95 10.66 37.43
N GLU A 430 18.89 11.49 36.95
CA GLU A 430 19.50 11.56 35.61
C GLU A 430 18.61 11.24 34.39
N ASP A 431 18.15 12.29 33.69
CA ASP A 431 17.56 12.21 32.35
C ASP A 431 18.61 11.73 31.32
N PRO A 432 18.52 10.48 30.80
CA PRO A 432 19.52 9.92 29.90
C PRO A 432 19.51 10.57 28.50
N PHE A 433 18.54 11.44 28.21
CA PHE A 433 18.34 12.04 26.90
C PHE A 433 18.66 13.54 26.84
N GLY A 434 19.12 14.14 27.94
CA GLY A 434 19.63 15.53 27.97
C GLY A 434 18.60 16.58 27.53
N LEU A 435 17.31 16.28 27.69
CA LEU A 435 16.21 17.12 27.23
C LEU A 435 16.11 18.40 28.07
N ASP A 436 16.48 18.33 29.35
CA ASP A 436 16.48 19.50 30.24
C ASP A 436 17.54 20.53 29.84
N LYS A 437 18.74 20.11 29.39
CA LYS A 437 19.76 21.04 28.87
C LYS A 437 19.33 21.67 27.55
N PHE A 438 18.66 20.92 26.69
CA PHE A 438 18.11 21.42 25.43
C PHE A 438 16.96 22.43 25.65
N LEU A 439 16.11 22.18 26.65
CA LEU A 439 15.03 23.09 27.06
C LEU A 439 15.56 24.38 27.72
N GLU A 440 16.64 24.32 28.49
CA GLU A 440 17.30 25.52 29.04
C GLU A 440 17.99 26.36 27.96
N GLU A 441 18.68 25.73 27.00
CA GLU A 441 19.36 26.42 25.89
C GLU A 441 18.35 27.09 24.94
N ALA A 442 17.22 26.43 24.67
CA ALA A 442 16.12 27.00 23.89
C ALA A 442 15.45 28.20 24.60
N LYS A 443 15.47 28.25 25.93
CA LYS A 443 14.88 29.34 26.72
C LYS A 443 15.78 30.57 26.79
N GLN A 444 17.10 30.42 26.67
CA GLN A 444 18.05 31.54 26.67
C GLN A 444 18.12 32.32 25.34
N HIS A 445 17.75 31.72 24.20
CA HIS A 445 17.80 32.37 22.88
C HIS A 445 16.43 32.84 22.32
N GLY A 446 15.34 32.68 23.07
CA GLY A 446 13.97 32.91 22.58
C GLY A 446 13.36 34.30 22.82
N GLY A 447 14.17 35.34 23.04
CA GLY A 447 13.70 36.69 23.41
C GLY A 447 13.77 37.73 22.29
N SER A 448 12.99 37.61 21.21
CA SER A 448 12.79 38.74 20.28
C SER A 448 11.41 38.71 19.61
N LYS A 449 10.61 39.73 19.93
CA LYS A 449 9.32 40.02 19.30
C LYS A 449 9.54 40.38 17.83
N ARG A 450 8.85 39.71 16.88
CA ARG A 450 8.27 40.36 15.70
C ARG A 450 7.29 39.48 14.90
N ALA A 451 6.21 40.16 14.51
CA ALA A 451 5.33 39.97 13.35
C ALA A 451 4.70 38.59 13.11
N SER A 452 3.43 38.45 13.51
CA SER A 452 2.53 37.39 13.07
C SER A 452 2.07 37.64 11.63
N THR A 453 2.59 36.86 10.70
CA THR A 453 1.97 36.61 9.40
C THR A 453 1.67 35.12 9.23
N SER A 454 0.40 34.84 8.95
CA SER A 454 -0.13 33.73 8.13
C SER A 454 0.08 32.26 8.53
N GLY A 455 -1.05 31.55 8.60
CA GLY A 455 -1.19 30.13 8.20
C GLY A 455 -1.54 29.20 9.37
N ARG A 456 -2.82 28.87 9.61
CA ARG A 456 -3.65 27.86 8.91
C ARG A 456 -3.26 26.40 9.23
N SER A 457 -4.03 25.78 10.13
CA SER A 457 -4.46 24.38 10.21
C SER A 457 -5.24 24.25 11.53
N LYS A 458 -6.34 23.51 11.72
CA LYS A 458 -6.91 22.37 11.00
C LYS A 458 -8.24 22.11 11.71
N ASP A 459 -9.38 22.45 11.10
CA ASP A 459 -10.67 21.98 11.62
C ASP A 459 -10.86 20.54 11.14
N TYR A 460 -11.03 19.66 12.12
CA TYR A 460 -11.62 18.34 11.95
C TYR A 460 -13.10 18.53 11.66
N ASP A 461 -13.60 17.99 10.56
CA ASP A 461 -15.04 17.77 10.47
C ASP A 461 -15.42 16.51 9.69
N HIS A 462 -16.32 15.81 10.36
CA HIS A 462 -17.03 14.58 10.10
C HIS A 462 -17.35 14.21 8.64
N GLU A 463 -16.92 13.00 8.29
CA GLU A 463 -17.34 12.26 7.11
C GLU A 463 -18.79 11.75 7.27
N LYS A 464 -19.74 12.41 6.60
CA LYS A 464 -21.13 11.93 6.46
C LYS A 464 -21.30 11.30 5.08
N LYS A 465 -21.34 9.96 5.05
CA LYS A 465 -21.84 9.16 3.92
C LYS A 465 -23.25 9.62 3.52
N ARG A 466 -23.43 9.97 2.26
CA ARG A 466 -24.73 9.85 1.58
C ARG A 466 -24.56 9.29 0.18
N ARG A 467 -25.08 8.06 0.01
CA ARG A 467 -25.51 7.45 -1.24
C ARG A 467 -26.50 8.37 -1.97
N LYS A 468 -26.46 8.36 -3.31
CA LYS A 468 -27.60 8.08 -4.20
C LYS A 468 -27.07 7.99 -5.65
N GLU A 469 -27.43 6.91 -6.35
CA GLU A 469 -28.49 6.87 -7.39
C GLU A 469 -28.15 7.72 -8.61
#